data_AF-A0A3B0TAR2-F1
#
_entry.id   AF-A0A3B0TAR2-F1
#
_cell.length_a   1.000
_cell.length_b   1.000
_cell.length_c   1.000
_cell.angle_alpha   90.00
_cell.angle_beta   90.00
_cell.angle_gamma   90.00
#
_symmetry.space_group_name_H-M   'P 1'
#
loop_
_entity.id
_entity.type
_entity.pdbx_description
1 polymer ?
#
loop_
_entity_poly.entity_id
_entity_poly.type
_entity_poly.pdbx_seq_one_letter_code
_entity_poly.pdbx_strand_id
1 'polypeptide(L)' 'EMKKSKGLSAAVYTQTTDVEGEVNGLMTYDRKVIKIPVETLKEMHSILYQKK' A
#
# COMPACT_ATOMS: atom_id res chain seq x y z
N GLU A 1 8.24 2.74 13.49
CA GLU A 1 8.27 2.19 14.87
C GLU A 1 7.19 1.15 15.16
N MET A 2 5.93 1.31 14.72
CA MET A 2 4.85 0.31 14.91
C MET A 2 5.19 -1.13 14.47
N LYS A 3 6.12 -1.28 13.52
CA LYS A 3 6.51 -2.56 12.93
C LYS A 3 7.28 -3.49 13.88
N LYS A 4 7.88 -2.96 14.97
CA LYS A 4 8.70 -3.73 15.90
C LYS A 4 8.23 -3.68 17.36
N SER A 5 7.42 -2.71 17.75
CA SER A 5 6.92 -2.60 19.13
C SER A 5 5.39 -2.44 19.14
N LYS A 6 4.72 -3.28 19.97
CA LYS A 6 3.32 -3.15 20.44
C LYS A 6 2.17 -3.78 19.61
N GLY A 7 2.33 -5.02 19.12
CA GLY A 7 1.16 -5.89 18.85
C GLY A 7 0.33 -5.64 17.58
N LEU A 8 0.84 -4.84 16.63
CA LEU A 8 0.18 -4.67 15.32
C LEU A 8 0.44 -5.87 14.40
N SER A 9 -0.61 -6.64 14.09
CA SER A 9 -0.52 -7.82 13.21
C SER A 9 -0.63 -7.48 11.72
N ALA A 10 -1.44 -6.48 11.37
CA ALA A 10 -1.70 -6.07 9.98
C ALA A 10 -2.22 -4.64 9.92
N ALA A 11 -2.14 -4.03 8.73
CA ALA A 11 -2.79 -2.78 8.37
C ALA A 11 -3.33 -2.91 6.94
N VAL A 12 -4.48 -2.27 6.65
CA VAL A 12 -5.13 -2.33 5.34
C VAL A 12 -5.25 -0.92 4.78
N TYR A 13 -4.75 -0.73 3.57
CA TYR A 13 -5.02 0.47 2.78
C TYR A 13 -6.33 0.27 2.02
N THR A 14 -7.31 1.12 2.25
CA THR A 14 -8.70 0.88 1.81
C THR A 14 -9.02 1.48 0.44
N GLN A 15 -8.24 2.45 -0.03
CA GLN A 15 -8.57 3.22 -1.23
C GLN A 15 -7.74 2.79 -2.43
N THR A 16 -8.36 2.02 -3.32
CA THR A 16 -7.67 1.44 -4.49
C THR A 16 -7.53 2.46 -5.64
N THR A 17 -8.47 3.39 -5.79
CA THR A 17 -8.48 4.41 -6.84
C THR A 17 -8.80 5.79 -6.29
N ASP A 18 -8.48 6.83 -7.05
CA ASP A 18 -8.98 8.18 -6.75
C ASP A 18 -10.50 8.20 -6.78
N VAL A 19 -11.07 9.15 -6.03
CA VAL A 19 -12.50 9.47 -6.03
C VAL A 19 -12.67 10.97 -6.23
N GLU A 20 -13.91 11.45 -6.36
CA GLU A 20 -14.17 12.88 -6.54
C GLU A 20 -13.63 13.67 -5.35
N GLY A 21 -12.69 14.59 -5.62
CA GLY A 21 -12.05 15.41 -4.59
C GLY A 21 -10.91 14.75 -3.82
N GLU A 22 -10.59 13.47 -4.07
CA GLU A 22 -9.53 12.75 -3.35
C GLU A 22 -8.58 12.01 -4.29
N VAL A 23 -7.27 12.27 -4.15
CA VAL A 23 -6.21 11.77 -5.06
C VAL A 23 -5.27 10.74 -4.41
N ASN A 24 -5.70 10.15 -3.30
CA ASN A 24 -4.99 9.13 -2.52
C ASN A 24 -5.32 7.70 -2.99
N GLY A 25 -5.83 7.48 -4.20
CA GLY A 25 -5.90 6.15 -4.77
C GLY A 25 -4.52 5.55 -5.06
N LEU A 26 -4.40 4.22 -5.01
CA LEU A 26 -3.24 3.53 -5.60
C LEU A 26 -3.20 3.66 -7.13
N MET A 27 -4.34 3.96 -7.74
CA MET A 27 -4.50 4.20 -9.18
C MET A 27 -5.30 5.49 -9.42
N THR A 28 -5.19 6.05 -10.62
CA THR A 28 -6.07 7.16 -11.04
C THR A 28 -7.54 6.76 -11.04
N TYR A 29 -8.43 7.76 -11.03
CA TYR A 29 -9.88 7.57 -11.05
C TYR A 29 -10.34 6.64 -12.20
N ASP A 30 -9.72 6.80 -13.38
CA ASP A 30 -9.98 5.99 -14.57
C ASP A 30 -9.17 4.69 -14.66
N ARG A 31 -8.38 4.37 -13.62
CA ARG A 31 -7.52 3.19 -13.51
C ARG A 31 -6.44 3.06 -14.59
N LYS A 32 -6.13 4.13 -15.33
CA LYS A 32 -5.09 4.07 -16.38
C LYS A 32 -3.68 4.15 -15.85
N VAL A 33 -3.48 4.83 -14.73
CA VAL A 33 -2.15 5.01 -14.14
C VAL A 33 -2.11 4.36 -12.77
N ILE A 34 -1.17 3.44 -12.59
CA ILE A 34 -0.78 2.92 -11.28
C ILE A 34 0.20 3.94 -10.68
N LYS A 35 -0.16 4.53 -9.53
CA LYS A 35 0.62 5.64 -8.93
C LYS A 35 1.86 5.17 -8.17
N ILE A 36 1.88 3.91 -7.74
CA ILE A 36 3.03 3.28 -7.10
C ILE A 36 3.45 2.07 -7.94
N PRO A 37 4.66 2.03 -8.50
CA PRO A 37 5.12 0.87 -9.26
C PRO A 37 4.93 -0.43 -8.49
N VAL A 38 4.46 -1.47 -9.20
CA VAL A 38 4.11 -2.76 -8.59
C VAL A 38 5.35 -3.40 -7.94
N GLU A 39 6.50 -3.23 -8.58
CA GLU A 39 7.81 -3.71 -8.14
C GLU A 39 8.19 -3.06 -6.81
N THR A 40 7.97 -1.75 -6.67
CA THR A 40 8.23 -1.03 -5.42
C THR A 40 7.36 -1.55 -4.29
N LEU A 41 6.04 -1.73 -4.52
CA LEU A 41 5.16 -2.31 -3.50
C LEU A 41 5.57 -3.74 -3.16
N LYS A 42 5.96 -4.55 -4.14
CA LYS A 42 6.43 -5.93 -3.92
C LYS A 42 7.69 -5.95 -3.05
N GLU A 43 8.67 -5.11 -3.36
CA GLU A 43 9.90 -4.98 -2.57
C GLU A 43 9.60 -4.52 -1.14
N MET A 44 8.74 -3.52 -0.95
CA MET A 44 8.33 -3.05 0.37
C MET A 44 7.59 -4.12 1.19
N HIS A 45 6.78 -4.97 0.54
CA HIS A 45 6.08 -6.08 1.23
C HIS A 45 6.98 -7.28 1.49
N SER A 46 8.11 -7.44 0.78
CA SER A 46 9.01 -8.59 0.93
C SER A 46 9.44 -8.83 2.39
N ILE A 47 9.69 -7.75 3.14
CA ILE A 47 10.06 -7.79 4.56
C ILE A 47 8.96 -8.32 5.50
N LEU A 48 7.71 -8.42 5.04
CA LEU A 48 6.63 -9.06 5.81
C LEU A 48 6.69 -10.59 5.71
N TYR A 49 7.17 -11.09 4.57
CA TYR A 49 7.31 -12.52 4.29
C TYR A 49 8.67 -13.06 4.73
N GLN A 50 9.65 -12.18 4.94
CA GLN A 50 10.89 -12.53 5.61
C GLN A 50 10.62 -12.74 7.11
N LYS A 51 10.31 -13.97 7.51
CA LYS A 51 10.22 -14.34 8.93
C LYS A 51 11.20 -15.48 9.26
N LYS A 52 12.20 -15.07 10.04
CA LYS A 52 13.26 -15.78 10.78
C LYS A 52 14.17 -16.72 10.01
#